data_AF-A0A5K0ZRT7-F1
#
_entry.id   AF-A0A5K0ZRT7-F1
#
_cell.length_a   1.000
_cell.length_b   1.000
_cell.length_c   1.000
_cell.angle_alpha   90.00
_cell.angle_beta   90.00
_cell.angle_gamma   90.00
#
_symmetry.space_group_name_H-M   'P 1'
#
loop_
_entity.id
_entity.type
_entity.pdbx_description
1 polymer ?
#
loop_
_entity_poly.entity_id
_entity_poly.type
_entity_poly.pdbx_seq_one_letter_code
_entity_poly.pdbx_strand_id
1 'polypeptide(L)' 'AGLGYRYKVKGGRKDGSISKASEAVQNLPPSTFNVTSLINSFASKGLSADDMVTLS' A
#
# COMPACT_ATOMS: atom_id res chain seq x y z
N ALA A 1 12.91 23.69 -4.29
CA ALA A 1 12.84 22.54 -5.22
C ALA A 1 12.67 21.29 -4.37
N GLY A 2 11.53 20.59 -4.49
CA GLY A 2 11.21 19.44 -3.63
C GLY A 2 12.20 18.30 -3.85
N LEU A 3 12.78 17.79 -2.75
CA LEU A 3 13.75 16.71 -2.76
C LEU A 3 13.02 15.38 -3.01
N GLY A 4 12.91 14.97 -4.27
CA GLY A 4 12.46 13.62 -4.62
C GLY A 4 13.56 12.60 -4.34
N TYR A 5 13.26 11.57 -3.54
CA TYR A 5 14.17 10.44 -3.34
C TYR A 5 14.22 9.55 -4.59
N ARG A 6 15.42 9.18 -5.02
CA ARG A 6 15.63 8.22 -6.12
C ARG A 6 15.90 6.85 -5.55
N TYR A 7 15.19 5.83 -6.05
CA TYR A 7 15.41 4.44 -5.69
C TYR A 7 15.46 3.56 -6.94
N LYS A 8 16.20 2.46 -6.85
CA LYS A 8 16.28 1.47 -7.94
C LYS A 8 14.98 0.67 -7.98
N VAL A 9 14.28 0.69 -9.11
CA VAL A 9 13.04 -0.08 -9.31
C VAL A 9 13.38 -1.45 -9.90
N LYS A 10 12.98 -2.53 -9.22
CA LYS A 10 13.09 -3.89 -9.77
C LYS A 10 12.01 -4.08 -10.85
N GLY A 11 12.43 -4.42 -12.08
CA GLY A 11 11.55 -4.76 -13.20
C GLY A 11 11.19 -6.24 -13.27
N GLY A 12 10.46 -6.64 -14.33
CA GLY A 12 10.18 -8.04 -14.64
C GLY A 12 8.86 -8.61 -14.08
N ARG A 13 8.00 -7.77 -13.48
CA ARG A 13 6.64 -8.19 -13.11
C ARG A 13 5.81 -8.42 -14.38
N LYS A 14 5.03 -9.49 -14.40
CA LYS A 14 4.10 -9.82 -15.50
C LYS A 14 2.73 -9.17 -15.23
N ASP A 15 1.99 -8.89 -16.28
CA ASP A 15 0.65 -8.31 -16.18
C ASP A 15 -0.37 -9.36 -15.70
N GLY A 16 -1.25 -8.95 -14.80
CA GLY A 16 -2.39 -9.77 -14.37
C GLY A 16 -3.52 -9.73 -15.40
N SER A 17 -4.26 -10.83 -15.53
CA SER A 17 -5.42 -10.94 -16.45
C SER A 17 -6.77 -10.75 -15.76
N ILE A 18 -6.80 -10.53 -14.45
CA ILE A 18 -8.02 -10.40 -13.63
C ILE A 18 -8.00 -9.06 -12.92
N SER A 19 -9.12 -8.34 -12.98
CA SER A 19 -9.35 -7.09 -12.26
C SER A 19 -10.77 -7.05 -11.73
N LYS A 20 -10.94 -6.88 -10.41
CA LYS A 20 -12.26 -6.83 -9.76
C LYS A 20 -12.35 -5.64 -8.82
N ALA A 21 -13.39 -4.82 -8.99
CA ALA A 21 -13.64 -3.67 -8.12
C ALA A 21 -13.84 -4.09 -6.64
N SER A 22 -14.47 -5.24 -6.40
CA SER A 22 -14.67 -5.77 -5.04
C SER A 22 -13.35 -6.05 -4.32
N GLU A 23 -12.33 -6.52 -5.04
CA GLU A 23 -11.00 -6.77 -4.46
C GLU A 23 -10.33 -5.45 -4.07
N ALA A 24 -10.51 -4.37 -4.83
CA ALA A 24 -9.98 -3.05 -4.46
C ALA A 24 -10.64 -2.50 -3.18
N VAL A 25 -11.97 -2.57 -3.09
CA VAL A 25 -12.73 -2.11 -1.89
C VAL A 25 -12.32 -2.88 -0.63
N GLN A 26 -12.00 -4.17 -0.77
CA GLN A 26 -11.59 -5.01 0.36
C GLN A 26 -10.13 -4.79 0.79
N ASN A 27 -9.25 -4.36 -0.12
CA ASN A 27 -7.81 -4.33 0.11
C ASN A 27 -7.21 -2.93 0.27
N LEU A 28 -7.95 -1.86 -0.05
CA LEU A 28 -7.49 -0.49 0.13
C LEU A 28 -8.06 0.10 1.43
N PRO A 29 -7.20 0.64 2.31
CA PRO A 29 -7.68 1.32 3.50
C PRO A 29 -8.41 2.63 3.11
N PRO A 30 -9.67 2.83 3.52
CA PRO A 30 -10.37 4.10 3.34
C PRO A 30 -9.80 5.17 4.28
N SER A 31 -9.97 6.44 3.90
CA SER A 31 -9.50 7.60 4.68
C SER A 31 -10.20 7.76 6.05
N THR A 32 -11.25 6.99 6.32
CA THR A 32 -12.00 6.98 7.58
C THR A 32 -11.47 5.97 8.59
N PHE A 33 -10.46 5.16 8.25
CA PHE A 33 -9.85 4.23 9.19
C PHE A 33 -9.16 4.96 10.34
N ASN A 34 -9.35 4.42 11.55
CA ASN A 34 -8.52 4.80 12.68
C ASN A 34 -7.12 4.15 12.58
N VAL A 35 -6.20 4.58 13.44
CA VAL A 35 -4.80 4.15 13.44
C VAL A 35 -4.68 2.62 13.59
N THR A 36 -5.45 2.00 14.48
CA THR A 36 -5.41 0.54 14.68
C THR A 36 -5.83 -0.21 13.43
N SER A 37 -6.88 0.24 12.74
CA SER A 37 -7.33 -0.35 11.47
C SER A 37 -6.31 -0.16 10.35
N LEU A 38 -5.63 0.99 10.31
CA LEU A 38 -4.54 1.25 9.35
C LEU A 38 -3.35 0.29 9.58
N ILE A 39 -2.89 0.14 10.82
CA ILE A 39 -1.81 -0.79 11.17
C ILE A 39 -2.16 -2.20 10.72
N ASN A 40 -3.37 -2.67 11.02
CA ASN A 40 -3.81 -4.03 10.63
C ASN A 40 -3.91 -4.19 9.10
N SER A 41 -4.37 -3.15 8.39
CA SER A 41 -4.45 -3.16 6.93
C SER A 41 -3.07 -3.30 6.28
N PHE A 42 -2.09 -2.52 6.73
CA PHE A 42 -0.71 -2.60 6.24
C PHE A 42 -0.03 -3.92 6.63
N ALA A 43 -0.27 -4.41 7.86
CA ALA A 43 0.22 -5.71 8.30
C ALA A 43 -0.30 -6.87 7.43
N SER A 44 -1.53 -6.78 6.90
CA SER A 44 -2.06 -7.77 5.94
C SER A 44 -1.29 -7.84 4.61
N LYS A 45 -0.50 -6.81 4.31
CA LYS A 45 0.42 -6.73 3.15
C LYS A 45 1.88 -6.98 3.53
N GLY A 46 2.14 -7.40 4.77
CA GLY A 46 3.49 -7.63 5.29
C GLY A 46 4.28 -6.36 5.59
N LEU A 47 3.60 -5.22 5.76
CA LEU A 47 4.20 -3.93 6.07
C LEU A 47 4.06 -3.63 7.56
N SER A 48 5.10 -3.05 8.16
CA SER A 48 5.13 -2.64 9.56
C SER A 48 4.35 -1.34 9.81
N ALA A 49 4.15 -0.98 11.08
CA ALA A 49 3.57 0.32 11.43
C ALA A 49 4.47 1.49 11.00
N ASP A 50 5.79 1.30 11.00
CA ASP A 50 6.76 2.31 10.53
C ASP A 50 6.68 2.51 9.02
N ASP A 51 6.52 1.41 8.25
CA ASP A 51 6.26 1.49 6.81
C ASP A 51 4.95 2.24 6.53
N MET A 52 3.90 1.99 7.32
CA MET A 52 2.61 2.68 7.19
C MET A 52 2.73 4.19 7.38
N VAL A 53 3.49 4.64 8.39
CA VAL A 53 3.77 6.06 8.60
C VAL A 53 4.62 6.64 7.46
N THR A 54 5.63 5.89 6.98
CA THR A 54 6.53 6.32 5.90
C THR A 54 5.83 6.47 4.54
N LEU A 55 4.76 5.69 4.31
CA LEU A 55 4.03 5.62 3.03
C LEU A 55 2.71 6.41 3.01
N SER A 56 2.37 7.14 4.08
CA SER A 56 1.19 8.02 4.18
C SER A 56 1.45 9.38 3.52
#